data_AF-A0A0K8RNH3-F1
#
_entry.id   AF-A0A0K8RNH3-F1
#
_cell.length_a   1.000
_cell.length_b   1.000
_cell.length_c   1.000
_cell.angle_alpha   90.00
_cell.angle_beta   90.00
_cell.angle_gamma   90.00
#
_symmetry.space_group_name_H-M   'P 1'
#
loop_
_entity.id
_entity.type
_entity.pdbx_description
1 polymer ?
#
loop_
_entity_poly.entity_id
_entity_poly.type
_entity_poly.pdbx_seq_one_letter_code
_entity_poly.pdbx_strand_id
1 'polypeptide(L)'
;MPVLPSYIDVDGLRVAQGFDPECVREALNFKPRAGDIFVVTFPKCGTHWVQQILQVLVHRGESATNYFQFQMQTPFLEFTGTKILDALPPPRLFKTHLSFERQPYHKEAKYVYVARNVKDCCVSFYHHTRGLPGYRFKNGSFDDFFDLFIKGETDFGDYFDHLLSWYAHRNDPNVFFTTFEDLKKDTRGIVLKMARFLGEEYAKMLEDDPEILKQVLDKSSIAYMKQTVDMQPEQVQKLVSENPQLVPQSVRNMLLEEDGSPSSMQFIRKGVVGDWKGHFTPEQIKRMQARIEEKTKGSDVMSLWAEG
;
A
#
# COMPACT_ATOMS: atom_id res chain seq x y z
N MET A 1 -23.80 -16.21 -11.69
CA MET A 1 -23.59 -15.72 -10.31
C MET A 1 -22.29 -14.95 -10.30
N PRO A 2 -22.19 -13.81 -9.61
CA PRO A 2 -20.95 -13.05 -9.53
C PRO A 2 -19.86 -13.92 -8.87
N VAL A 3 -18.64 -13.84 -9.39
CA VAL A 3 -17.47 -14.39 -8.68
C VAL A 3 -17.08 -13.34 -7.64
N LEU A 4 -16.84 -13.72 -6.39
CA LEU A 4 -16.43 -12.79 -5.34
C LEU A 4 -15.06 -13.20 -4.79
N PRO A 5 -14.19 -12.25 -4.45
CA PRO A 5 -12.97 -12.57 -3.76
C PRO A 5 -13.26 -13.16 -2.37
N SER A 6 -12.38 -14.05 -1.90
CA SER A 6 -12.48 -14.67 -0.58
C SER A 6 -11.95 -13.72 0.49
N TYR A 7 -12.84 -13.30 1.37
CA TYR A 7 -12.52 -12.46 2.53
C TYR A 7 -12.91 -13.14 3.84
N ILE A 8 -12.24 -12.75 4.90
CA ILE A 8 -12.59 -13.06 6.29
C ILE A 8 -12.82 -11.75 7.05
N ASP A 9 -13.62 -11.81 8.11
CA ASP A 9 -13.76 -10.73 9.09
C ASP A 9 -12.90 -11.07 10.31
N VAL A 10 -12.03 -10.14 10.70
CA VAL A 10 -11.22 -10.23 11.91
C VAL A 10 -11.51 -8.98 12.73
N ASP A 11 -12.32 -9.14 13.78
CA ASP A 11 -12.71 -8.08 14.72
C ASP A 11 -13.28 -6.84 13.99
N GLY A 12 -14.14 -7.09 12.99
CA GLY A 12 -14.79 -6.05 12.18
C GLY A 12 -13.90 -5.43 11.10
N LEU A 13 -12.70 -5.96 10.88
CA LEU A 13 -11.85 -5.63 9.73
C LEU A 13 -11.96 -6.75 8.69
N ARG A 14 -12.42 -6.39 7.49
CA ARG A 14 -12.45 -7.30 6.35
C ARG A 14 -11.05 -7.39 5.73
N VAL A 15 -10.51 -8.60 5.65
CA VAL A 15 -9.22 -8.89 5.00
C VAL A 15 -9.28 -10.10 4.07
N ALA A 16 -8.36 -10.20 3.10
CA ALA A 16 -8.24 -11.40 2.26
C ALA A 16 -8.08 -12.69 3.09
N GLN A 17 -8.67 -13.78 2.61
CA GLN A 17 -8.60 -15.10 3.26
C GLN A 17 -7.16 -15.58 3.52
N GLY A 18 -6.18 -15.09 2.75
CA GLY A 18 -4.77 -15.40 2.94
C GLY A 18 -4.11 -14.78 4.19
N PHE A 19 -4.77 -13.81 4.86
CA PHE A 19 -4.23 -13.21 6.09
C PHE A 19 -4.33 -14.17 7.27
N ASP A 20 -3.38 -14.06 8.20
CA ASP A 20 -3.45 -14.73 9.48
C ASP A 20 -4.25 -13.85 10.47
N PRO A 21 -5.40 -14.32 11.00
CA PRO A 21 -6.19 -13.55 11.96
C PRO A 21 -5.42 -13.12 13.22
N GLU A 22 -4.42 -13.88 13.66
CA GLU A 22 -3.60 -13.51 14.82
C GLU A 22 -2.73 -12.29 14.48
N CYS A 23 -2.07 -12.29 13.31
CA CYS A 23 -1.28 -11.14 12.84
C CYS A 23 -2.14 -9.88 12.70
N VAL A 24 -3.37 -10.00 12.19
CA VAL A 24 -4.32 -8.89 12.08
C VAL A 24 -4.67 -8.33 13.46
N ARG A 25 -4.96 -9.20 14.45
CA ARG A 25 -5.24 -8.76 15.82
C ARG A 25 -4.03 -8.14 16.51
N GLU A 26 -2.83 -8.67 16.29
CA GLU A 26 -1.60 -8.05 16.77
C GLU A 26 -1.44 -6.64 16.21
N ALA A 27 -1.67 -6.45 14.90
CA ALA A 27 -1.59 -5.15 14.25
C ALA A 27 -2.62 -4.15 14.78
N LEU A 28 -3.88 -4.57 14.97
CA LEU A 28 -4.95 -3.73 15.55
C LEU A 28 -4.64 -3.30 16.99
N ASN A 29 -3.93 -4.14 17.76
CA ASN A 29 -3.60 -3.87 19.16
C ASN A 29 -2.17 -3.34 19.38
N PHE A 30 -1.40 -3.17 18.31
CA PHE A 30 -0.01 -2.75 18.37
C PHE A 30 0.13 -1.42 19.15
N LYS A 31 1.26 -1.24 19.84
CA LYS A 31 1.55 -0.02 20.60
C LYS A 31 2.74 0.69 19.95
N PRO A 32 2.49 1.74 19.14
CA PRO A 32 3.55 2.48 18.51
C PRO A 32 4.38 3.22 19.55
N ARG A 33 5.62 3.51 19.19
CA ARG A 33 6.60 4.22 20.01
C ARG A 33 7.00 5.53 19.31
N ALA A 34 7.59 6.45 20.07
CA ALA A 34 8.20 7.65 19.50
C ALA A 34 9.24 7.26 18.44
N GLY A 35 9.23 7.97 17.29
CA GLY A 35 10.16 7.72 16.18
C GLY A 35 9.77 6.58 15.22
N ASP A 36 8.68 5.85 15.48
CA ASP A 36 8.13 4.92 14.47
C ASP A 36 7.65 5.68 13.23
N ILE A 37 7.83 5.08 12.06
CA ILE A 37 7.38 5.63 10.77
C ILE A 37 6.39 4.65 10.14
N PHE A 38 5.16 5.13 9.94
CA PHE A 38 4.06 4.40 9.34
C PHE A 38 3.92 4.81 7.88
N VAL A 39 3.91 3.83 6.99
CA VAL A 39 3.43 3.99 5.61
C VAL A 39 1.95 3.62 5.58
N VAL A 40 1.09 4.59 5.33
CA VAL A 40 -0.36 4.36 5.34
C VAL A 40 -0.97 4.69 3.99
N THR A 41 -1.77 3.77 3.49
CA THR A 41 -2.51 3.96 2.24
C THR A 41 -3.75 3.08 2.29
N PHE A 42 -4.86 3.48 1.67
CA PHE A 42 -5.82 2.46 1.23
C PHE A 42 -5.11 1.55 0.21
N PRO A 43 -5.43 0.24 0.13
CA PRO A 43 -4.80 -0.65 -0.83
C PRO A 43 -4.72 -0.03 -2.23
N LYS A 44 -3.55 -0.16 -2.85
CA LYS A 44 -3.28 0.25 -4.24
C LYS A 44 -3.20 1.76 -4.51
N CYS A 45 -3.02 2.57 -3.46
CA CYS A 45 -2.74 4.00 -3.60
C CYS A 45 -1.24 4.36 -3.74
N GLY A 46 -0.38 3.39 -4.07
CA GLY A 46 1.05 3.64 -4.30
C GLY A 46 1.97 3.20 -3.16
N THR A 47 1.50 2.33 -2.27
CA THR A 47 2.23 1.86 -1.07
C THR A 47 3.67 1.43 -1.36
N HIS A 48 3.90 0.55 -2.35
CA HIS A 48 5.25 0.06 -2.67
C HIS A 48 6.19 1.19 -3.11
N TRP A 49 5.66 2.23 -3.76
CA TRP A 49 6.46 3.34 -4.24
C TRP A 49 6.94 4.23 -3.08
N VAL A 50 6.03 4.57 -2.16
CA VAL A 50 6.38 5.34 -0.97
C VAL A 50 7.21 4.52 0.03
N GLN A 51 6.96 3.21 0.16
CA GLN A 51 7.84 2.29 0.90
C GLN A 51 9.26 2.36 0.35
N GLN A 52 9.44 2.23 -0.97
CA GLN A 52 10.76 2.28 -1.60
C GLN A 52 11.47 3.62 -1.35
N ILE A 53 10.76 4.75 -1.52
CA ILE A 53 11.31 6.08 -1.24
C ILE A 53 11.79 6.17 0.22
N LEU A 54 10.94 5.78 1.17
CA LEU A 54 11.24 5.86 2.60
C LEU A 54 12.37 4.90 3.00
N GLN A 55 12.41 3.69 2.45
CA GLN A 55 13.51 2.75 2.68
C GLN A 55 14.83 3.35 2.23
N VAL A 56 14.89 3.89 1.00
CA VAL A 56 16.14 4.47 0.47
C VAL A 56 16.55 5.72 1.26
N LEU A 57 15.60 6.53 1.73
CA LEU A 57 15.88 7.66 2.63
C LEU A 57 16.44 7.19 3.98
N VAL A 58 15.78 6.25 4.65
CA VAL A 58 16.18 5.75 5.97
C VAL A 58 17.53 5.02 5.92
N HIS A 59 17.80 4.31 4.82
CA HIS A 59 19.05 3.58 4.59
C HIS A 59 20.08 4.36 3.78
N ARG A 60 19.98 5.70 3.73
CA ARG A 60 21.01 6.60 3.19
C ARG A 60 21.44 6.27 1.75
N GLY A 61 20.48 5.96 0.90
CA GLY A 61 20.71 5.62 -0.51
C GLY A 61 20.68 4.11 -0.80
N GLU A 62 20.83 3.24 0.20
CA GLU A 62 20.75 1.80 -0.01
C GLU A 62 19.30 1.33 -0.27
N SER A 63 19.15 0.28 -1.09
CA SER A 63 17.84 -0.30 -1.42
C SER A 63 17.87 -1.79 -1.14
N ALA A 64 16.69 -2.35 -0.83
CA ALA A 64 16.46 -3.77 -0.95
C ALA A 64 16.86 -4.27 -2.35
N THR A 65 17.47 -5.45 -2.38
CA THR A 65 17.94 -6.14 -3.59
C THR A 65 16.92 -7.14 -4.13
N ASN A 66 15.91 -7.49 -3.32
CA ASN A 66 14.86 -8.43 -3.65
C ASN A 66 13.61 -8.18 -2.78
N TYR A 67 12.50 -8.83 -3.15
CA TYR A 67 11.21 -8.65 -2.50
C TYR A 67 11.22 -9.00 -1.00
N PHE A 68 11.94 -10.04 -0.60
CA PHE A 68 11.98 -10.44 0.81
C PHE A 68 12.66 -9.38 1.67
N GLN A 69 13.84 -8.91 1.24
CA GLN A 69 14.52 -7.80 1.92
C GLN A 69 13.63 -6.54 1.95
N PHE A 70 12.92 -6.25 0.86
CA PHE A 70 11.98 -5.13 0.79
C PHE A 70 10.84 -5.25 1.81
N GLN A 71 10.24 -6.44 1.97
CA GLN A 71 9.21 -6.67 2.98
C GLN A 71 9.78 -6.60 4.39
N MET A 72 10.98 -7.15 4.64
CA MET A 72 11.61 -7.10 5.96
C MET A 72 11.97 -5.67 6.38
N GLN A 73 12.38 -4.81 5.46
CA GLN A 73 12.71 -3.41 5.75
C GLN A 73 11.48 -2.52 6.00
N THR A 74 10.29 -2.94 5.57
CA THR A 74 9.03 -2.23 5.83
C THR A 74 7.87 -3.23 5.89
N PRO A 75 7.76 -3.99 7.00
CA PRO A 75 6.80 -5.08 7.11
C PRO A 75 5.37 -4.58 7.10
N PHE A 76 4.46 -5.44 6.64
CA PHE A 76 3.02 -5.21 6.68
C PHE A 76 2.46 -5.85 7.94
N LEU A 77 2.07 -5.05 8.94
CA LEU A 77 1.80 -5.58 10.28
C LEU A 77 0.63 -6.57 10.28
N GLU A 78 -0.43 -6.25 9.55
CA GLU A 78 -1.63 -7.07 9.42
C GLU A 78 -1.33 -8.43 8.79
N PHE A 79 -0.22 -8.53 8.05
CA PHE A 79 0.17 -9.72 7.31
C PHE A 79 1.32 -10.51 7.93
N THR A 80 2.23 -9.82 8.64
CA THR A 80 3.46 -10.40 9.20
C THR A 80 3.50 -10.41 10.73
N GLY A 81 2.50 -9.78 11.37
CA GLY A 81 2.47 -9.60 12.82
C GLY A 81 3.43 -8.50 13.28
N THR A 82 3.52 -8.33 14.59
CA THR A 82 4.26 -7.22 15.21
C THR A 82 5.65 -7.62 15.70
N LYS A 83 5.89 -8.90 15.95
CA LYS A 83 7.17 -9.44 16.46
C LYS A 83 8.36 -9.13 15.55
N ILE A 84 8.11 -9.03 14.23
CA ILE A 84 9.13 -8.65 13.24
C ILE A 84 9.76 -7.29 13.53
N LEU A 85 9.04 -6.39 14.21
CA LEU A 85 9.52 -5.06 14.57
C LEU A 85 10.58 -5.07 15.67
N ASP A 86 10.71 -6.15 16.45
CA ASP A 86 11.72 -6.27 17.51
C ASP A 86 13.14 -6.43 16.93
N ALA A 87 13.24 -6.91 15.68
CA ALA A 87 14.49 -7.05 14.96
C ALA A 87 14.89 -5.80 14.15
N LEU A 88 14.01 -4.79 14.05
CA LEU A 88 14.28 -3.58 13.26
C LEU A 88 15.01 -2.53 14.08
N PRO A 89 16.10 -1.93 13.55
CA PRO A 89 16.74 -0.81 14.20
C PRO A 89 15.84 0.44 14.13
N PRO A 90 15.93 1.36 15.11
CA PRO A 90 15.29 2.67 14.99
C PRO A 90 15.90 3.53 13.86
N PRO A 91 15.09 4.36 13.16
CA PRO A 91 13.64 4.39 13.24
C PRO A 91 13.02 3.14 12.58
N ARG A 92 12.00 2.57 13.22
CA ARG A 92 11.28 1.42 12.67
C ARG A 92 10.32 1.91 11.60
N LEU A 93 10.47 1.39 10.39
CA LEU A 93 9.62 1.69 9.24
C LEU A 93 8.74 0.48 8.95
N PHE A 94 7.42 0.66 8.86
CA PHE A 94 6.46 -0.41 8.55
C PHE A 94 5.21 0.17 7.90
N LYS A 95 4.34 -0.69 7.37
CA LYS A 95 3.11 -0.26 6.67
C LYS A 95 1.84 -0.82 7.28
N THR A 96 0.74 -0.14 6.98
CA THR A 96 -0.62 -0.53 7.33
C THR A 96 -1.61 -0.03 6.27
N HIS A 97 -2.77 -0.69 6.20
CA HIS A 97 -3.93 -0.28 5.39
C HIS A 97 -5.15 0.05 6.28
N LEU A 98 -4.93 0.34 7.57
CA LEU A 98 -6.00 0.70 8.49
C LEU A 98 -6.46 2.16 8.32
N SER A 99 -7.77 2.38 8.47
CA SER A 99 -8.35 3.71 8.62
C SER A 99 -7.83 4.40 9.89
N PHE A 100 -7.94 5.72 9.98
CA PHE A 100 -7.38 6.47 11.10
C PHE A 100 -7.95 5.99 12.45
N GLU A 101 -9.23 5.67 12.51
CA GLU A 101 -9.92 5.25 13.74
C GLU A 101 -9.50 3.86 14.22
N ARG A 102 -9.03 3.01 13.31
CA ARG A 102 -8.64 1.62 13.61
C ARG A 102 -7.15 1.47 13.85
N GLN A 103 -6.35 2.40 13.38
CA GLN A 103 -4.90 2.28 13.42
C GLN A 103 -4.33 2.67 14.79
N PRO A 104 -3.32 1.97 15.29
CA PRO A 104 -2.63 2.39 16.50
C PRO A 104 -1.91 3.73 16.36
N TYR A 105 -2.15 4.64 17.31
CA TYR A 105 -1.66 6.01 17.23
C TYR A 105 -0.63 6.37 18.33
N HIS A 106 0.42 7.11 17.94
CA HIS A 106 1.33 7.77 18.87
C HIS A 106 1.70 9.16 18.33
N LYS A 107 1.57 10.20 19.16
CA LYS A 107 1.77 11.61 18.74
C LYS A 107 3.19 11.94 18.26
N GLU A 108 4.18 11.14 18.67
CA GLU A 108 5.60 11.28 18.26
C GLU A 108 6.03 10.22 17.23
N ALA A 109 5.11 9.40 16.74
CA ALA A 109 5.33 8.60 15.53
C ALA A 109 4.96 9.45 14.30
N LYS A 110 5.48 9.07 13.13
CA LYS A 110 5.26 9.78 11.85
C LYS A 110 4.41 8.94 10.92
N TYR A 111 3.40 9.54 10.32
CA TYR A 111 2.45 8.86 9.42
C TYR A 111 2.57 9.44 8.02
N VAL A 112 3.05 8.66 7.07
CA VAL A 112 3.13 9.04 5.65
C VAL A 112 1.92 8.44 4.93
N TYR A 113 0.93 9.29 4.68
CA TYR A 113 -0.32 8.92 4.02
C TYR A 113 -0.31 9.26 2.53
N VAL A 114 -0.61 8.29 1.68
CA VAL A 114 -0.74 8.50 0.22
C VAL A 114 -2.14 8.13 -0.26
N ALA A 115 -2.88 9.13 -0.75
CA ALA A 115 -4.16 8.95 -1.45
C ALA A 115 -3.94 8.73 -2.95
N ARG A 116 -4.95 8.25 -3.67
CA ARG A 116 -4.93 8.13 -5.14
C ARG A 116 -6.32 8.29 -5.70
N ASN A 117 -6.47 8.79 -6.93
CA ASN A 117 -7.78 8.88 -7.55
C ASN A 117 -8.54 7.54 -7.47
N VAL A 118 -9.79 7.59 -6.99
CA VAL A 118 -10.59 6.39 -6.69
C VAL A 118 -10.79 5.48 -7.91
N LYS A 119 -10.88 6.05 -9.12
CA LYS A 119 -11.08 5.26 -10.36
C LYS A 119 -9.83 4.46 -10.70
N ASP A 120 -8.64 5.07 -10.61
CA ASP A 120 -7.36 4.38 -10.80
C ASP A 120 -7.07 3.38 -9.69
N CYS A 121 -7.43 3.72 -8.44
CA CYS A 121 -7.37 2.81 -7.30
C CYS A 121 -8.21 1.55 -7.58
N CYS A 122 -9.48 1.71 -7.97
CA CYS A 122 -10.39 0.61 -8.30
C CYS A 122 -9.82 -0.33 -9.37
N VAL A 123 -9.31 0.20 -10.49
CA VAL A 123 -8.66 -0.63 -11.53
C VAL A 123 -7.43 -1.35 -10.98
N SER A 124 -6.58 -0.64 -10.24
CA SER A 124 -5.38 -1.24 -9.68
C SER A 124 -5.69 -2.33 -8.64
N PHE A 125 -6.81 -2.22 -7.94
CA PHE A 125 -7.26 -3.17 -6.94
C PHE A 125 -7.91 -4.40 -7.56
N TYR A 126 -8.66 -4.22 -8.65
CA TYR A 126 -9.12 -5.34 -9.47
C TYR A 126 -7.97 -6.25 -9.90
N HIS A 127 -6.94 -5.70 -10.57
CA HIS A 127 -5.83 -6.49 -11.08
C HIS A 127 -5.01 -7.16 -9.96
N HIS A 128 -4.89 -6.51 -8.80
CA HIS A 128 -4.22 -7.09 -7.63
C HIS A 128 -5.00 -8.27 -7.05
N THR A 129 -6.31 -8.10 -6.85
CA THR A 129 -7.21 -9.13 -6.32
C THR A 129 -7.29 -10.33 -7.26
N ARG A 130 -7.31 -10.09 -8.58
CA ARG A 130 -7.31 -11.16 -9.60
C ARG A 130 -5.96 -11.88 -9.70
N GLY A 131 -4.86 -11.15 -9.49
CA GLY A 131 -3.50 -11.65 -9.67
C GLY A 131 -2.94 -12.43 -8.48
N LEU A 132 -3.51 -12.30 -7.29
CA LEU A 132 -3.02 -12.98 -6.10
C LEU A 132 -3.93 -14.16 -5.70
N PRO A 133 -3.40 -15.40 -5.63
CA PRO A 133 -4.16 -16.59 -5.27
C PRO A 133 -4.93 -16.49 -3.95
N GLY A 134 -4.40 -15.79 -2.95
CA GLY A 134 -5.03 -15.63 -1.64
C GLY A 134 -6.42 -14.98 -1.66
N TYR A 135 -6.82 -14.34 -2.76
CA TYR A 135 -8.16 -13.79 -2.96
C TYR A 135 -9.12 -14.74 -3.67
N ARG A 136 -8.64 -15.86 -4.24
CA ARG A 136 -9.45 -16.84 -5.01
C ARG A 136 -10.32 -16.21 -6.11
N PHE A 137 -9.81 -15.16 -6.75
CA PHE A 137 -10.56 -14.31 -7.68
C PHE A 137 -10.01 -14.34 -9.12
N LYS A 138 -9.17 -15.32 -9.47
CA LYS A 138 -8.46 -15.40 -10.76
C LYS A 138 -9.37 -15.27 -12.00
N ASN A 139 -10.58 -15.82 -11.92
CA ASN A 139 -11.57 -15.81 -13.00
C ASN A 139 -12.63 -14.69 -12.87
N GLY A 140 -12.45 -13.77 -11.92
CA GLY A 140 -13.36 -12.65 -11.70
C GLY A 140 -13.24 -11.54 -12.74
N SER A 141 -14.38 -10.97 -13.13
CA SER A 141 -14.43 -9.86 -14.07
C SER A 141 -14.21 -8.50 -13.38
N PHE A 142 -13.93 -7.46 -14.17
CA PHE A 142 -13.89 -6.10 -13.63
C PHE A 142 -15.25 -5.66 -13.09
N ASP A 143 -16.34 -6.10 -13.72
CA ASP A 143 -17.71 -5.77 -13.29
C ASP A 143 -18.02 -6.36 -11.91
N ASP A 144 -17.65 -7.62 -11.67
CA ASP A 144 -17.79 -8.27 -10.36
C ASP A 144 -17.06 -7.48 -9.26
N PHE A 145 -15.82 -7.08 -9.55
CA PHE A 145 -15.00 -6.33 -8.60
C PHE A 145 -15.48 -4.89 -8.41
N PHE A 146 -15.92 -4.23 -9.47
CA PHE A 146 -16.43 -2.86 -9.42
C PHE A 146 -17.66 -2.77 -8.50
N ASP A 147 -18.59 -3.70 -8.63
CA ASP A 147 -19.79 -3.76 -7.79
C ASP A 147 -19.46 -3.91 -6.30
N LEU A 148 -18.47 -4.75 -5.98
CA LEU A 148 -17.93 -4.90 -4.63
C LEU A 148 -17.27 -3.60 -4.13
N PHE A 149 -16.43 -2.98 -4.97
CA PHE A 149 -15.67 -1.78 -4.63
C PHE A 149 -16.59 -0.61 -4.29
N ILE A 150 -17.61 -0.32 -5.11
CA ILE A 150 -18.50 0.83 -4.86
C ILE A 150 -19.39 0.64 -3.62
N LYS A 151 -19.65 -0.61 -3.22
CA LYS A 151 -20.37 -0.94 -1.98
C LYS A 151 -19.48 -0.82 -0.74
N GLY A 152 -18.17 -0.62 -0.92
CA GLY A 152 -17.21 -0.62 0.17
C GLY A 152 -16.96 -2.01 0.76
N GLU A 153 -17.17 -3.05 -0.03
CA GLU A 153 -17.11 -4.45 0.40
C GLU A 153 -15.75 -5.11 0.15
N THR A 154 -14.72 -4.32 -0.17
CA THR A 154 -13.35 -4.79 -0.43
C THR A 154 -12.56 -5.13 0.83
N ASP A 155 -11.39 -5.77 0.66
CA ASP A 155 -10.35 -5.83 1.68
C ASP A 155 -9.99 -4.41 2.16
N PHE A 156 -9.90 -4.22 3.48
CA PHE A 156 -9.82 -2.94 4.19
C PHE A 156 -11.04 -2.00 4.07
N GLY A 157 -12.17 -2.49 3.55
CA GLY A 157 -13.46 -1.81 3.59
C GLY A 157 -13.66 -0.75 2.51
N ASP A 158 -14.41 0.31 2.83
CA ASP A 158 -14.79 1.38 1.89
C ASP A 158 -13.65 2.39 1.68
N TYR A 159 -13.33 2.63 0.42
CA TYR A 159 -12.28 3.58 0.01
C TYR A 159 -12.52 4.98 0.58
N PHE A 160 -13.76 5.47 0.55
CA PHE A 160 -14.06 6.84 0.96
C PHE A 160 -14.03 6.99 2.47
N ASP A 161 -14.52 6.00 3.22
CA ASP A 161 -14.40 6.00 4.69
C ASP A 161 -12.93 6.00 5.11
N HIS A 162 -12.10 5.17 4.47
CA HIS A 162 -10.67 5.18 4.71
C HIS A 162 -10.03 6.52 4.34
N LEU A 163 -10.33 7.07 3.16
CA LEU A 163 -9.77 8.35 2.72
C LEU A 163 -10.17 9.50 3.65
N LEU A 164 -11.46 9.61 3.98
CA LEU A 164 -11.99 10.71 4.79
C LEU A 164 -11.46 10.66 6.22
N SER A 165 -11.31 9.46 6.80
CA SER A 165 -10.70 9.29 8.12
C SER A 165 -9.32 9.95 8.20
N TRP A 166 -8.44 9.67 7.24
CA TRP A 166 -7.11 10.24 7.19
C TRP A 166 -7.07 11.69 6.70
N TYR A 167 -7.99 12.06 5.81
CA TYR A 167 -8.09 13.43 5.29
C TYR A 167 -8.45 14.43 6.40
N ALA A 168 -9.24 14.03 7.40
CA ALA A 168 -9.52 14.86 8.57
C ALA A 168 -8.25 15.24 9.36
N HIS A 169 -7.23 14.36 9.33
CA HIS A 169 -5.95 14.50 10.04
C HIS A 169 -4.80 14.97 9.15
N ARG A 170 -5.07 15.35 7.89
CA ARG A 170 -4.04 15.72 6.90
C ARG A 170 -3.12 16.88 7.31
N ASN A 171 -3.57 17.71 8.26
CA ASN A 171 -2.84 18.87 8.75
C ASN A 171 -2.23 18.62 10.14
N ASP A 172 -2.37 17.42 10.69
CA ASP A 172 -1.72 17.06 11.95
C ASP A 172 -0.20 17.11 11.77
N PRO A 173 0.56 17.62 12.76
CA PRO A 173 2.00 17.86 12.61
C PRO A 173 2.81 16.58 12.37
N ASN A 174 2.25 15.42 12.72
CA ASN A 174 2.86 14.11 12.54
C ASN A 174 2.27 13.30 11.39
N VAL A 175 1.50 13.94 10.49
CA VAL A 175 0.94 13.34 9.27
C VAL A 175 1.50 14.05 8.04
N PHE A 176 2.18 13.31 7.18
CA PHE A 176 2.53 13.75 5.83
C PHE A 176 1.50 13.21 4.86
N PHE A 177 0.62 14.08 4.38
CA PHE A 177 -0.42 13.72 3.41
C PHE A 177 0.01 14.13 2.00
N THR A 178 -0.05 13.20 1.06
CA THR A 178 0.14 13.49 -0.38
C THR A 178 -0.77 12.61 -1.24
N THR A 179 -0.77 12.86 -2.54
CA THR A 179 -1.45 12.01 -3.53
C THR A 179 -0.43 11.28 -4.41
N PHE A 180 -0.82 10.14 -4.96
CA PHE A 180 -0.06 9.44 -5.99
C PHE A 180 0.17 10.33 -7.22
N GLU A 181 -0.84 11.15 -7.55
CA GLU A 181 -0.81 12.10 -8.66
C GLU A 181 0.24 13.20 -8.44
N ASP A 182 0.30 13.81 -7.25
CA ASP A 182 1.34 14.79 -6.90
C ASP A 182 2.73 14.17 -6.88
N LEU A 183 2.85 12.96 -6.31
CA LEU A 183 4.11 12.21 -6.32
C LEU A 183 4.56 11.89 -7.75
N LYS A 184 3.62 11.69 -8.70
CA LYS A 184 3.93 11.54 -10.14
C LYS A 184 4.29 12.85 -10.81
N LYS A 185 3.60 13.94 -10.48
CA LYS A 185 3.78 15.26 -11.09
C LYS A 185 5.14 15.86 -10.72
N ASP A 186 5.53 15.74 -9.45
CA ASP A 186 6.81 16.25 -8.94
C ASP A 186 7.41 15.30 -7.89
N THR A 187 7.95 14.17 -8.36
CA THR A 187 8.57 13.18 -7.47
C THR A 187 9.70 13.80 -6.63
N ARG A 188 10.54 14.64 -7.24
CA ARG A 188 11.67 15.27 -6.55
C ARG A 188 11.20 16.18 -5.42
N GLY A 189 10.26 17.08 -5.68
CA GLY A 189 9.75 18.00 -4.67
C GLY A 189 9.04 17.28 -3.54
N ILE A 190 8.27 16.23 -3.82
CA ILE A 190 7.62 15.43 -2.78
C ILE A 190 8.65 14.66 -1.93
N VAL A 191 9.69 14.08 -2.54
CA VAL A 191 10.79 13.43 -1.79
C VAL A 191 11.48 14.41 -0.83
N LEU A 192 11.79 15.62 -1.29
CA LEU A 192 12.42 16.65 -0.45
C LEU A 192 11.51 17.06 0.73
N LYS A 193 10.21 17.25 0.48
CA LYS A 193 9.24 17.56 1.55
C LYS A 193 9.11 16.40 2.53
N MET A 194 9.10 15.17 2.04
CA MET A 194 9.02 13.96 2.86
C MET A 194 10.26 13.80 3.74
N ALA A 195 11.47 14.01 3.20
CA ALA A 195 12.70 14.00 3.99
C ALA A 195 12.66 15.02 5.13
N ARG A 196 12.26 16.27 4.85
CA ARG A 196 12.11 17.29 5.91
C ARG A 196 11.07 16.91 6.96
N PHE A 197 9.95 16.31 6.56
CA PHE A 197 8.97 15.78 7.49
C PHE A 197 9.55 14.65 8.37
N LEU A 198 10.39 13.78 7.81
CA LEU A 198 11.08 12.73 8.57
C LEU A 198 12.14 13.25 9.54
N GLY A 199 12.67 14.45 9.33
CA GLY A 199 13.60 15.11 10.26
C GLY A 199 14.60 16.00 9.54
N GLU A 200 15.19 16.93 10.27
CA GLU A 200 16.20 17.85 9.73
C GLU A 200 17.43 17.09 9.24
N GLU A 201 17.78 15.99 9.90
CA GLU A 201 18.86 15.10 9.50
C GLU A 201 18.67 14.49 8.10
N TYR A 202 17.43 14.18 7.71
CA TYR A 202 17.12 13.65 6.38
C TYR A 202 17.11 14.75 5.33
N ALA A 203 16.60 15.94 5.67
CA ALA A 203 16.66 17.09 4.76
C ALA A 203 18.11 17.47 4.45
N LYS A 204 18.94 17.67 5.48
CA LYS A 204 20.36 18.00 5.33
C LYS A 204 21.12 16.92 4.57
N MET A 205 20.86 15.64 4.84
CA MET A 205 21.49 14.55 4.09
C MET A 205 21.28 14.68 2.57
N LEU A 206 20.09 15.06 2.12
CA LEU A 206 19.81 15.26 0.69
C LEU A 206 20.37 16.57 0.12
N GLU A 207 20.52 17.59 0.97
CA GLU A 207 21.11 18.89 0.61
C GLU A 207 22.65 18.78 0.49
N ASP A 208 23.29 18.10 1.44
CA ASP A 208 24.74 17.92 1.55
C ASP A 208 25.27 16.86 0.57
N ASP A 209 24.48 15.82 0.28
CA ASP A 209 24.83 14.75 -0.66
C ASP A 209 23.74 14.57 -1.74
N PRO A 210 23.86 15.32 -2.86
CA PRO A 210 22.95 15.21 -3.99
C PRO A 210 22.89 13.81 -4.62
N GLU A 211 23.92 12.96 -4.43
CA GLU A 211 23.91 11.61 -4.98
C GLU A 211 22.91 10.71 -4.24
N ILE A 212 22.70 10.90 -2.93
CA ILE A 212 21.66 10.16 -2.19
C ILE A 212 20.28 10.49 -2.76
N LEU A 213 20.01 11.77 -3.06
CA LEU A 213 18.75 12.16 -3.68
C LEU A 213 18.58 11.55 -5.08
N LYS A 214 19.66 11.53 -5.87
CA LYS A 214 19.64 10.83 -7.16
C LYS A 214 19.36 9.33 -6.98
N GLN A 215 19.96 8.67 -6.01
CA GLN A 215 19.69 7.27 -5.69
C GLN A 215 18.22 7.04 -5.28
N VAL A 216 17.64 7.92 -4.46
CA VAL A 216 16.21 7.84 -4.10
C VAL A 216 15.34 7.92 -5.36
N LEU A 217 15.63 8.84 -6.28
CA LEU A 217 14.87 9.00 -7.52
C LEU A 217 15.03 7.80 -8.47
N ASP A 218 16.27 7.36 -8.69
CA ASP A 218 16.58 6.25 -9.60
C ASP A 218 15.99 4.93 -9.08
N LYS A 219 16.18 4.64 -7.79
CA LYS A 219 15.74 3.39 -7.14
C LYS A 219 14.25 3.38 -6.81
N SER A 220 13.56 4.52 -6.88
CA SER A 220 12.09 4.57 -6.82
C SER A 220 11.42 4.65 -8.20
N SER A 221 12.20 4.55 -9.29
CA SER A 221 11.63 4.48 -10.63
C SER A 221 10.83 3.18 -10.84
N ILE A 222 9.86 3.22 -11.74
CA ILE A 222 9.06 2.04 -12.11
C ILE A 222 9.96 0.88 -12.57
N ALA A 223 10.98 1.19 -13.37
CA ALA A 223 11.88 0.20 -13.94
C ALA A 223 12.69 -0.53 -12.85
N TYR A 224 13.23 0.23 -11.88
CA TYR A 224 13.97 -0.35 -10.77
C TYR A 224 13.03 -1.18 -9.87
N MET A 225 11.91 -0.59 -9.45
CA MET A 225 10.98 -1.28 -8.54
C MET A 225 10.41 -2.57 -9.14
N LYS A 226 10.16 -2.64 -10.45
CA LYS A 226 9.76 -3.90 -11.11
C LYS A 226 10.75 -5.04 -10.84
N GLN A 227 12.04 -4.75 -10.80
CA GLN A 227 13.07 -5.76 -10.53
C GLN A 227 13.15 -6.14 -9.05
N THR A 228 12.85 -5.19 -8.16
CA THR A 228 12.95 -5.39 -6.70
C THR A 228 11.70 -6.05 -6.12
N VAL A 229 10.49 -5.64 -6.54
CA VAL A 229 9.25 -6.03 -5.85
C VAL A 229 8.39 -7.05 -6.60
N ASP A 230 8.53 -7.20 -7.92
CA ASP A 230 7.81 -8.25 -8.63
C ASP A 230 8.55 -9.59 -8.46
N MET A 231 7.81 -10.69 -8.43
CA MET A 231 8.39 -12.03 -8.35
C MET A 231 7.86 -12.92 -9.47
N GLN A 232 8.76 -13.57 -10.19
CA GLN A 232 8.42 -14.60 -11.16
C GLN A 232 8.10 -15.92 -10.44
N PRO A 233 7.32 -16.83 -11.06
CA PRO A 233 6.93 -18.09 -10.43
C PRO A 233 8.13 -18.91 -9.93
N GLU A 234 9.26 -18.89 -10.64
CA GLU A 234 10.47 -19.59 -10.25
C GLU A 234 11.09 -19.01 -8.97
N GLN A 235 11.00 -17.69 -8.78
CA GLN A 235 11.48 -17.02 -7.57
C GLN A 235 10.56 -17.33 -6.38
N VAL A 236 9.25 -17.40 -6.60
CA VAL A 236 8.27 -17.81 -5.57
C VAL A 236 8.50 -19.28 -5.19
N GLN A 237 8.66 -20.17 -6.17
CA GLN A 237 8.97 -21.57 -5.94
C GLN A 237 10.23 -21.73 -5.10
N LYS A 238 11.31 -21.06 -5.52
CA LYS A 238 12.60 -21.09 -4.83
C LYS A 238 12.47 -20.62 -3.38
N LEU A 239 11.76 -19.51 -3.16
CA LEU A 239 11.50 -18.97 -1.83
C LEU A 239 10.80 -19.99 -0.92
N VAL A 240 9.73 -20.60 -1.43
CA VAL A 240 8.91 -21.56 -0.67
C VAL A 240 9.65 -22.89 -0.43
N SER A 241 10.44 -23.37 -1.40
CA SER A 241 11.13 -24.67 -1.30
C SER A 241 12.42 -24.62 -0.50
N GLU A 242 13.24 -23.57 -0.66
CA GLU A 242 14.56 -23.50 -0.03
C GLU A 242 14.50 -22.96 1.40
N ASN A 243 13.53 -22.12 1.72
CA ASN A 243 13.42 -21.46 3.02
C ASN A 243 12.04 -21.62 3.67
N PRO A 244 11.47 -22.84 3.76
CA PRO A 244 10.09 -23.01 4.22
C PRO A 244 9.88 -22.42 5.63
N GLN A 245 10.84 -22.54 6.54
CA GLN A 245 10.67 -22.02 7.89
C GLN A 245 10.72 -20.48 7.99
N LEU A 246 11.19 -19.79 6.93
CA LEU A 246 11.31 -18.33 6.90
C LEU A 246 10.18 -17.66 6.12
N VAL A 247 9.26 -18.44 5.52
CA VAL A 247 8.09 -17.91 4.80
C VAL A 247 6.87 -18.04 5.71
N PRO A 248 6.35 -16.92 6.26
CA PRO A 248 5.13 -16.92 7.05
C PRO A 248 3.97 -17.63 6.33
N GLN A 249 3.09 -18.26 7.08
CA GLN A 249 1.95 -18.97 6.50
C GLN A 249 1.05 -18.04 5.67
N SER A 250 0.89 -16.79 6.11
CA SER A 250 0.17 -15.75 5.35
C SER A 250 0.79 -15.49 3.97
N VAL A 251 2.12 -15.45 3.87
CA VAL A 251 2.84 -15.34 2.59
C VAL A 251 2.52 -16.55 1.71
N ARG A 252 2.62 -17.78 2.21
CA ARG A 252 2.27 -18.97 1.40
C ARG A 252 0.83 -18.92 0.90
N ASN A 253 -0.12 -18.63 1.79
CA ASN A 253 -1.53 -18.55 1.47
C ASN A 253 -1.83 -17.48 0.41
N MET A 254 -1.04 -16.40 0.39
CA MET A 254 -1.22 -15.32 -0.58
C MET A 254 -0.62 -15.65 -1.96
N LEU A 255 0.45 -16.45 -2.00
CA LEU A 255 1.30 -16.61 -3.18
C LEU A 255 1.15 -17.93 -3.94
N LEU A 256 0.62 -18.96 -3.29
CA LEU A 256 0.44 -20.27 -3.89
C LEU A 256 -1.02 -20.48 -4.30
N GLU A 257 -1.21 -21.10 -5.45
CA GLU A 257 -2.51 -21.59 -5.90
C GLU A 257 -2.98 -22.75 -4.98
N GLU A 258 -4.25 -23.15 -5.09
CA GLU A 258 -4.83 -24.20 -4.24
C GLU A 258 -4.15 -25.57 -4.42
N ASP A 259 -3.57 -25.83 -5.60
CA ASP A 259 -2.79 -27.03 -5.89
C ASP A 259 -1.32 -26.93 -5.43
N GLY A 260 -0.94 -25.82 -4.78
CA GLY A 260 0.41 -25.53 -4.30
C GLY A 260 1.35 -24.98 -5.36
N SER A 261 0.89 -24.76 -6.60
CA SER A 261 1.73 -24.18 -7.65
C SER A 261 2.03 -22.70 -7.41
N PRO A 262 3.24 -22.22 -7.78
CA PRO A 262 3.62 -20.83 -7.61
C PRO A 262 2.92 -19.95 -8.65
N SER A 263 2.41 -18.79 -8.22
CA SER A 263 1.88 -17.77 -9.11
C SER A 263 2.85 -16.58 -9.24
N SER A 264 2.83 -15.88 -10.37
CA SER A 264 3.63 -14.67 -10.53
C SER A 264 3.03 -13.52 -9.72
N MET A 265 3.90 -12.70 -9.13
CA MET A 265 3.50 -11.45 -8.48
C MET A 265 3.92 -10.26 -9.32
N GLN A 266 2.93 -9.57 -9.87
CA GLN A 266 3.14 -8.29 -10.55
C GLN A 266 2.48 -7.16 -9.75
N PHE A 267 3.23 -6.55 -8.84
CA PHE A 267 2.76 -5.38 -8.09
C PHE A 267 2.86 -4.10 -8.93
N ILE A 268 3.88 -4.00 -9.78
CA ILE A 268 4.11 -2.82 -10.62
C ILE A 268 3.56 -3.07 -12.03
N ARG A 269 2.28 -2.74 -12.23
CA ARG A 269 1.61 -2.93 -13.53
C ARG A 269 1.99 -1.85 -14.56
N LYS A 270 1.36 -0.68 -14.46
CA LYS A 270 1.61 0.48 -15.35
C LYS A 270 2.21 1.68 -14.63
N GLY A 271 1.80 1.94 -13.38
CA GLY A 271 2.29 3.08 -12.61
C GLY A 271 1.96 4.44 -13.24
N VAL A 272 0.79 4.56 -13.87
CA VAL A 272 0.31 5.78 -14.55
C VAL A 272 -0.97 6.31 -13.90
N VAL A 273 -1.27 7.57 -14.17
CA VAL A 273 -2.53 8.25 -13.84
C VAL A 273 -3.46 8.17 -15.06
N GLY A 274 -4.74 7.90 -14.84
CA GLY A 274 -5.78 7.88 -15.88
C GLY A 274 -5.97 6.54 -16.59
N ASP A 275 -5.41 5.43 -16.09
CA ASP A 275 -5.58 4.11 -16.71
C ASP A 275 -7.02 3.59 -16.60
N TRP A 276 -7.80 4.14 -15.66
CA TRP A 276 -9.22 3.87 -15.51
C TRP A 276 -10.04 4.13 -16.78
N LYS A 277 -9.61 5.08 -17.63
CA LYS A 277 -10.32 5.46 -18.88
C LYS A 277 -10.46 4.28 -19.85
N GLY A 278 -9.53 3.32 -19.82
CA GLY A 278 -9.58 2.12 -20.66
C GLY A 278 -10.30 0.92 -20.06
N HIS A 279 -10.88 1.06 -18.86
CA HIS A 279 -11.50 -0.06 -18.13
C HIS A 279 -12.98 0.20 -17.81
N PHE A 280 -13.32 1.43 -17.45
CA PHE A 280 -14.67 1.78 -17.02
C PHE A 280 -15.62 1.91 -18.21
N THR A 281 -16.80 1.33 -18.09
CA THR A 281 -17.94 1.65 -18.98
C THR A 281 -18.58 3.00 -18.60
N PRO A 282 -19.31 3.67 -19.51
CA PRO A 282 -20.04 4.90 -19.18
C PRO A 282 -20.98 4.77 -17.97
N GLU A 283 -21.64 3.61 -17.81
CA GLU A 283 -22.52 3.36 -16.66
C GLU A 283 -21.73 3.23 -15.35
N GLN A 284 -20.58 2.54 -15.37
CA GLN A 284 -19.71 2.47 -14.19
C GLN A 284 -19.15 3.85 -13.80
N ILE A 285 -18.83 4.70 -14.78
CA ILE A 285 -18.40 6.09 -14.50
C ILE A 285 -19.52 6.84 -13.77
N LYS A 286 -20.76 6.72 -14.23
CA LYS A 286 -21.93 7.36 -13.59
C LYS A 286 -22.15 6.85 -12.17
N ARG A 287 -22.09 5.54 -11.96
CA ARG A 287 -22.25 4.91 -10.63
C ARG A 287 -21.14 5.34 -9.67
N MET A 288 -19.90 5.35 -10.14
CA MET A 288 -18.77 5.84 -9.34
C MET A 288 -18.92 7.33 -9.01
N GLN A 289 -19.37 8.15 -9.96
CA GLN A 289 -19.60 9.58 -9.72
C GLN A 289 -20.68 9.82 -8.67
N ALA A 290 -21.81 9.11 -8.75
CA ALA A 290 -22.85 9.17 -7.73
C ALA A 290 -22.33 8.77 -6.34
N ARG A 291 -21.49 7.72 -6.27
CA ARG A 291 -20.87 7.28 -5.02
C ARG A 291 -19.90 8.31 -4.46
N ILE A 292 -19.09 8.95 -5.31
CA ILE A 292 -18.20 10.06 -4.91
C ILE A 292 -19.05 11.17 -4.29
N GLU A 293 -20.07 11.65 -4.99
CA GLU A 293 -20.94 12.74 -4.53
C GLU A 293 -21.64 12.41 -3.21
N GLU A 294 -22.13 11.19 -3.05
CA GLU A 294 -22.74 10.69 -1.81
C GLU A 294 -21.73 10.73 -0.65
N LYS A 295 -20.57 10.07 -0.83
CA LYS A 295 -19.62 9.82 0.26
C LYS A 295 -18.80 11.04 0.64
N THR A 296 -18.52 11.93 -0.29
CA THR A 296 -17.73 13.14 -0.03
C THR A 296 -18.60 14.38 0.18
N LYS A 297 -19.91 14.21 0.37
CA LYS A 297 -20.83 15.32 0.63
C LYS A 297 -20.35 16.12 1.84
N GLY A 298 -20.15 17.43 1.65
CA GLY A 298 -19.69 18.34 2.70
C GLY A 298 -18.17 18.31 2.97
N SER A 299 -17.40 17.61 2.13
CA SER A 299 -15.94 17.58 2.19
C SER A 299 -15.33 18.18 0.91
N ASP A 300 -14.20 18.85 1.04
CA ASP A 300 -13.37 19.36 -0.06
C ASP A 300 -12.37 18.32 -0.57
N VAL A 301 -12.41 17.08 -0.08
CA VAL A 301 -11.43 16.04 -0.43
C VAL A 301 -11.29 15.79 -1.94
N MET A 302 -12.36 15.97 -2.71
CA MET A 302 -12.29 15.75 -4.16
C MET A 302 -11.54 16.86 -4.91
N SER A 303 -11.25 17.99 -4.25
CA SER A 303 -10.37 19.05 -4.81
C SER A 303 -8.95 18.57 -5.05
N LEU A 304 -8.51 17.49 -4.36
CA LEU A 304 -7.22 16.84 -4.57
C LEU A 304 -7.00 16.38 -6.03
N TRP A 305 -8.09 16.20 -6.80
CA TRP A 305 -8.04 15.74 -8.20
C TRP A 305 -8.77 16.68 -9.17
N ALA A 306 -9.01 17.94 -8.80
CA ALA A 306 -9.76 18.88 -9.64
C ALA A 306 -9.08 19.22 -10.98
N GLU A 307 -7.76 19.05 -11.08
CA GLU A 307 -6.96 19.39 -12.25
C GLU A 307 -6.55 18.17 -13.12
N GLY A 308 -7.07 16.96 -12.84
CA GLY A 308 -6.57 15.68 -13.39
C GLY A 308 -7.60 14.76 -14.04
#